data_AF-A0A7S0VEE3-F1
#
_entry.id   AF-A0A7S0VEE3-F1
#
_cell.length_a   1.000
_cell.length_b   1.000
_cell.length_c   1.000
_cell.angle_alpha   90.00
_cell.angle_beta   90.00
_cell.angle_gamma   90.00
#
_symmetry.space_group_name_H-M   'P 1'
#
loop_
_entity.id
_entity.type
_entity.pdbx_description
1 polymer ?
#
loop_
_entity_poly.entity_id
_entity_poly.type
_entity_poly.pdbx_seq_one_letter_code
_entity_poly.pdbx_strand_id
1 'polypeptide(L)'
;SEGFLYRACKWVFLKYAQIMHDFSTTGMEKLPKDGAALLVGPHTFHSTDILIGPFAAQEQSGRVVRGLVHKGVMMCNPHLRFIGLFPGKRDAAVALLREGKWCACIPGGIEEILHHLQGNGEAAYEIYWQSHNGKGAVRK
;
A
#
# COMPACT_ATOMS: atom_id res chain seq x y z
N SER A 1 6.55 -14.99 -11.19
CA SER A 1 5.88 -14.47 -12.39
C SER A 1 4.55 -13.85 -12.00
N GLU A 2 4.12 -12.79 -12.68
CA GLU A 2 2.80 -12.20 -12.47
C GLU A 2 1.72 -13.14 -13.00
N GLY A 3 0.67 -13.39 -12.22
CA GLY A 3 -0.52 -14.11 -12.69
C GLY A 3 -1.37 -13.23 -13.62
N PHE A 4 -2.27 -13.85 -14.38
CA PHE A 4 -3.22 -13.13 -15.23
C PHE A 4 -4.05 -12.10 -14.44
N LEU A 5 -4.56 -12.50 -13.26
CA LEU A 5 -5.37 -11.62 -12.41
C LEU A 5 -4.59 -10.39 -11.93
N TYR A 6 -3.30 -10.56 -11.60
CA TYR A 6 -2.43 -9.45 -11.21
C TYR A 6 -2.31 -8.42 -12.35
N ARG A 7 -2.01 -8.90 -13.58
CA ARG A 7 -1.86 -8.03 -14.75
C ARG A 7 -3.16 -7.31 -15.10
N ALA A 8 -4.29 -8.01 -15.09
CA ALA A 8 -5.59 -7.42 -15.37
C ALA A 8 -5.96 -6.35 -14.34
N CYS A 9 -5.79 -6.65 -13.05
CA CYS A 9 -6.07 -5.71 -11.96
C CYS A 9 -5.16 -4.48 -12.05
N LYS A 10 -3.84 -4.68 -12.24
CA LYS A 10 -2.88 -3.60 -12.47
C LYS A 10 -3.33 -2.68 -13.60
N TRP A 11 -3.64 -3.25 -14.76
CA TRP A 11 -4.02 -2.47 -15.93
C TRP A 11 -5.28 -1.62 -15.67
N VAL A 12 -6.32 -2.21 -15.06
CA VAL A 12 -7.56 -1.49 -14.73
C VAL A 12 -7.30 -0.33 -13.77
N PHE A 13 -6.59 -0.57 -12.67
CA PHE A 13 -6.34 0.46 -11.65
C PHE A 13 -5.44 1.58 -12.16
N LEU A 14 -4.37 1.24 -12.89
CA LEU A 14 -3.47 2.26 -13.45
C LEU A 14 -4.16 3.08 -14.55
N LYS A 15 -4.98 2.46 -15.41
CA LYS A 15 -5.74 3.21 -16.41
C LYS A 15 -6.80 4.10 -15.80
N TYR A 16 -7.53 3.61 -14.79
CA TYR A 16 -8.44 4.44 -14.00
C TYR A 16 -7.71 5.66 -13.42
N ALA A 17 -6.57 5.45 -12.77
CA ALA A 17 -5.79 6.52 -12.16
C ALA A 17 -5.28 7.54 -13.18
N GLN A 18 -4.75 7.09 -14.31
CA GLN A 18 -4.25 7.95 -15.38
C GLN A 18 -5.37 8.79 -16.03
N ILE A 19 -6.53 8.18 -16.30
CA ILE A 19 -7.61 8.84 -17.04
C ILE A 19 -8.41 9.79 -16.13
N MET A 20 -8.70 9.36 -14.90
CA MET A 20 -9.59 10.10 -14.01
C MET A 20 -8.85 11.13 -13.14
N HIS A 21 -7.57 10.89 -12.86
CA HIS A 21 -6.83 11.64 -11.83
C HIS A 21 -5.47 12.17 -12.30
N ASP A 22 -5.16 12.08 -13.61
CA ASP A 22 -3.86 12.47 -14.19
C ASP A 22 -2.67 11.91 -13.40
N PHE A 23 -2.81 10.66 -12.96
CA PHE A 23 -1.84 10.04 -12.06
C PHE A 23 -0.49 9.84 -12.73
N SER A 24 0.57 10.30 -12.06
CA SER A 24 1.96 10.08 -12.42
C SER A 24 2.81 9.79 -11.18
N THR A 25 4.03 9.31 -11.41
CA THR A 25 4.99 8.95 -10.36
C THR A 25 6.35 9.53 -10.66
N THR A 26 7.06 9.93 -9.61
CA THR A 26 8.39 10.54 -9.70
C THR A 26 9.29 9.96 -8.59
N GLY A 27 10.61 9.98 -8.76
CA GLY A 27 11.53 9.57 -7.70
C GLY A 27 11.76 8.05 -7.59
N MET A 28 11.27 7.28 -8.55
CA MET A 28 11.38 5.81 -8.57
C MET A 28 12.82 5.32 -8.72
N GLU A 29 13.68 6.14 -9.32
CA GLU A 29 15.12 5.88 -9.45
C GLU A 29 15.85 5.81 -8.10
N LYS A 30 15.26 6.36 -7.03
CA LYS A 30 15.81 6.32 -5.67
C LYS A 30 15.53 5.01 -4.94
N LEU A 31 14.62 4.18 -5.47
CA LEU A 31 14.30 2.90 -4.85
C LEU A 31 15.40 1.86 -5.14
N PRO A 32 15.66 0.95 -4.19
CA PRO A 32 16.74 0.00 -4.30
C PRO A 32 16.45 -1.03 -5.40
N LYS A 33 17.28 -1.05 -6.46
CA LYS A 33 17.15 -2.02 -7.57
C LYS A 33 17.14 -3.45 -7.05
N ASP A 34 18.03 -3.74 -6.10
CA ASP A 34 18.17 -5.01 -5.40
C ASP A 34 17.92 -4.86 -3.90
N GLY A 35 17.41 -5.90 -3.26
CA GLY A 35 17.10 -5.87 -1.82
C GLY A 35 15.74 -5.27 -1.48
N ALA A 36 15.49 -5.08 -0.19
CA ALA A 36 14.16 -4.77 0.33
C ALA A 36 13.85 -3.27 0.35
N ALA A 37 12.56 -2.94 0.23
CA ALA A 37 12.06 -1.60 0.46
C ALA A 37 10.72 -1.68 1.21
N LEU A 38 10.50 -0.75 2.13
CA LEU A 38 9.19 -0.53 2.76
C LEU A 38 8.65 0.78 2.22
N LEU A 39 7.63 0.68 1.36
CA LEU A 39 6.89 1.82 0.85
C LEU A 39 5.82 2.19 1.88
N VAL A 40 5.80 3.44 2.30
CA VAL A 40 4.86 3.95 3.30
C VAL A 40 4.08 5.09 2.67
N GLY A 41 2.75 5.02 2.72
CA GLY A 41 1.87 6.06 2.20
C GLY A 41 0.66 6.26 3.11
N PRO A 42 -0.03 7.41 3.03
CA PRO A 42 -1.21 7.71 3.84
C PRO A 42 -2.44 6.92 3.36
N HIS A 43 -3.43 6.77 4.24
CA HIS A 43 -4.71 6.14 3.89
C HIS A 43 -5.69 7.18 3.33
N THR A 44 -5.82 7.30 2.01
CA THR A 44 -6.89 8.16 1.47
C THR A 44 -8.27 7.50 1.57
N PHE A 45 -9.30 8.33 1.47
CA PHE A 45 -10.70 7.94 1.66
C PHE A 45 -11.18 6.81 0.73
N HIS A 46 -10.63 6.70 -0.49
CA HIS A 46 -11.15 5.78 -1.50
C HIS A 46 -10.45 4.41 -1.55
N SER A 47 -9.45 4.14 -0.71
CA SER A 47 -8.72 2.85 -0.65
C SER A 47 -8.05 2.41 -1.97
N THR A 48 -8.25 3.14 -3.07
CA THR A 48 -7.67 2.87 -4.40
C THR A 48 -6.15 2.98 -4.38
N ASP A 49 -5.64 3.85 -3.52
CA ASP A 49 -4.21 4.15 -3.42
C ASP A 49 -3.41 2.98 -2.84
N ILE A 50 -4.09 2.10 -2.09
CA ILE A 50 -3.55 0.81 -1.62
C ILE A 50 -3.05 -0.02 -2.80
N LEU A 51 -3.67 0.11 -3.98
CA LEU A 51 -3.33 -0.68 -5.16
C LEU A 51 -2.56 0.13 -6.20
N ILE A 52 -2.95 1.38 -6.46
CA ILE A 52 -2.34 2.22 -7.50
C ILE A 52 -0.85 2.41 -7.25
N GLY A 53 -0.43 2.76 -6.03
CA GLY A 53 0.98 2.97 -5.69
C GLY A 53 1.83 1.70 -5.90
N PRO A 54 1.49 0.56 -5.28
CA PRO A 54 2.17 -0.72 -5.49
C PRO A 54 2.21 -1.18 -6.96
N PHE A 55 1.13 -0.97 -7.72
CA PHE A 55 1.08 -1.30 -9.14
C PHE A 55 1.97 -0.41 -9.99
N ALA A 56 1.99 0.90 -9.74
CA ALA A 56 2.87 1.83 -10.44
C ALA A 56 4.34 1.55 -10.14
N ALA A 57 4.65 1.22 -8.88
CA ALA A 57 5.98 0.79 -8.47
C ALA A 57 6.39 -0.50 -9.17
N GLN A 58 5.47 -1.46 -9.32
CA GLN A 58 5.73 -2.69 -10.06
C GLN A 58 5.92 -2.45 -11.54
N GLU A 59 5.12 -1.61 -12.19
CA GLU A 59 5.23 -1.29 -13.62
C GLU A 59 6.62 -0.72 -13.97
N GLN A 60 7.18 0.12 -13.10
CA GLN A 60 8.47 0.76 -13.34
C GLN A 60 9.68 -0.07 -12.90
N SER A 61 9.55 -0.84 -11.82
CA SER A 61 10.67 -1.63 -11.29
C SER A 61 10.70 -3.08 -11.80
N GLY A 62 9.58 -3.57 -12.33
CA GLY A 62 9.35 -5.00 -12.59
C GLY A 62 9.12 -5.83 -11.31
N ARG A 63 9.20 -5.23 -10.11
CA ARG A 63 9.17 -5.93 -8.83
C ARG A 63 7.80 -5.87 -8.19
N VAL A 64 7.21 -7.03 -7.92
CA VAL A 64 5.89 -7.09 -7.27
C VAL A 64 6.00 -6.63 -5.82
N VAL A 65 5.29 -5.56 -5.50
CA VAL A 65 5.15 -5.03 -4.14
C VAL A 65 4.12 -5.85 -3.35
N ARG A 66 4.44 -6.14 -2.09
CA ARG A 66 3.55 -6.84 -1.14
C ARG A 66 2.80 -5.84 -0.26
N GLY A 67 1.55 -5.54 -0.60
CA GLY A 67 0.70 -4.68 0.22
C GLY A 67 0.31 -5.37 1.52
N LEU A 68 0.64 -4.78 2.66
CA LEU A 68 0.35 -5.31 3.99
C LEU A 68 -1.05 -4.85 4.41
N VAL A 69 -1.96 -5.82 4.57
CA VAL A 69 -3.39 -5.56 4.83
C VAL A 69 -3.82 -6.20 6.13
N HIS A 70 -4.78 -5.58 6.84
CA HIS A 70 -5.31 -6.09 8.09
C HIS A 70 -5.68 -7.58 8.00
N LYS A 71 -5.29 -8.36 9.03
CA LYS A 71 -5.45 -9.83 9.04
C LYS A 71 -6.91 -10.24 8.81
N GLY A 72 -7.87 -9.52 9.40
CA GLY A 72 -9.31 -9.78 9.22
C GLY A 72 -9.73 -9.73 7.76
N VAL A 73 -9.32 -8.68 7.04
CA VAL A 73 -9.62 -8.52 5.61
C VAL A 73 -9.03 -9.66 4.80
N MET A 74 -7.78 -10.04 5.09
CA MET A 74 -7.11 -11.16 4.41
C MET A 74 -7.72 -12.53 4.71
N MET A 75 -8.31 -12.71 5.91
CA MET A 75 -9.02 -13.95 6.26
C MET A 75 -10.34 -14.05 5.51
N CYS A 76 -11.09 -12.95 5.40
CA CYS A 76 -12.35 -12.92 4.65
C CYS A 76 -12.13 -12.94 3.13
N ASN A 77 -10.98 -12.44 2.64
CA ASN A 77 -10.68 -12.28 1.21
C ASN A 77 -9.33 -12.90 0.83
N PRO A 78 -9.17 -14.23 0.91
CA PRO A 78 -7.88 -14.90 0.64
C PRO A 78 -7.39 -14.72 -0.80
N HIS A 79 -8.29 -14.44 -1.75
CA HIS A 79 -7.99 -14.21 -3.15
C HIS A 79 -7.17 -12.92 -3.39
N LEU A 80 -7.15 -11.98 -2.43
CA LEU A 80 -6.33 -10.77 -2.51
C LEU A 80 -4.81 -11.06 -2.62
N ARG A 81 -4.38 -12.27 -2.24
CA ARG A 81 -3.00 -12.73 -2.46
C ARG A 81 -2.60 -12.76 -3.93
N PHE A 82 -3.55 -13.01 -4.84
CA PHE A 82 -3.28 -13.07 -6.28
C PHE A 82 -2.97 -11.70 -6.88
N ILE A 83 -3.41 -10.61 -6.23
CA ILE A 83 -3.09 -9.23 -6.61
C ILE A 83 -1.95 -8.65 -5.77
N GLY A 84 -1.24 -9.48 -5.00
CA GLY A 84 -0.03 -9.09 -4.27
C GLY A 84 -0.24 -8.68 -2.82
N LEU A 85 -1.46 -8.76 -2.27
CA LEU A 85 -1.74 -8.40 -0.88
C LEU A 85 -1.40 -9.53 0.09
N PHE A 86 -0.89 -9.16 1.27
CA PHE A 86 -0.39 -10.07 2.30
C PHE A 86 -0.88 -9.67 3.69
N PRO A 87 -1.03 -10.62 4.65
CA PRO A 87 -1.39 -10.29 6.01
C PRO A 87 -0.35 -9.37 6.67
N GLY A 88 -0.80 -8.20 7.13
CA GLY A 88 0.00 -7.16 7.78
C GLY A 88 0.38 -7.49 9.22
N LYS A 89 0.91 -8.70 9.48
CA LYS A 89 1.58 -9.03 10.73
C LYS A 89 3.04 -8.59 10.66
N ARG A 90 3.57 -8.05 11.77
CA ARG A 90 4.97 -7.62 11.87
C ARG A 90 5.95 -8.72 11.42
N ASP A 91 5.80 -9.93 11.93
CA ASP A 91 6.72 -11.03 11.61
C ASP A 91 6.68 -11.42 10.14
N ALA A 92 5.49 -11.37 9.52
CA ALA A 92 5.33 -11.63 8.09
C ALA A 92 5.99 -10.54 7.23
N ALA A 93 5.82 -9.27 7.62
CA ALA A 93 6.49 -8.15 6.96
C ALA A 93 8.01 -8.25 7.08
N VAL A 94 8.52 -8.56 8.28
CA VAL A 94 9.96 -8.76 8.52
C VAL A 94 10.51 -9.91 7.68
N ALA A 95 9.79 -11.04 7.59
CA ALA A 95 10.20 -12.16 6.75
C ALA A 95 10.30 -11.76 5.27
N LEU A 96 9.27 -11.10 4.73
CA LEU A 96 9.26 -10.62 3.33
C LEU A 96 10.41 -9.65 3.06
N LEU A 97 10.67 -8.71 3.97
CA LEU A 97 11.77 -7.76 3.83
C LEU A 97 13.13 -8.48 3.91
N ARG A 98 13.30 -9.48 4.79
CA ARG A 98 14.53 -10.29 4.84
C ARG A 98 14.78 -11.10 3.56
N GLU A 99 13.72 -11.52 2.88
CA GLU A 99 13.78 -12.14 1.55
C GLU A 99 14.07 -11.13 0.42
N GLY A 100 14.28 -9.86 0.75
CA GLY A 100 14.55 -8.81 -0.22
C GLY A 100 13.30 -8.40 -1.00
N LYS A 101 12.07 -8.66 -0.52
CA LYS A 101 10.85 -8.21 -1.20
C LYS A 101 10.58 -6.73 -0.90
N TRP A 102 9.85 -6.09 -1.80
CA TRP A 102 9.25 -4.78 -1.52
C TRP A 102 7.91 -4.99 -0.82
N CYS A 103 7.68 -4.24 0.24
CA CYS A 103 6.42 -4.22 0.98
C CYS A 103 5.83 -2.81 0.93
N ALA A 104 4.50 -2.72 0.91
CA ALA A 104 3.79 -1.46 1.08
C ALA A 104 2.96 -1.52 2.36
N CYS A 105 3.00 -0.43 3.13
CA CYS A 105 2.26 -0.30 4.38
C CYS A 105 1.57 1.06 4.39
N ILE A 106 0.32 1.07 4.84
CA ILE A 106 -0.37 2.29 5.18
C ILE A 106 -0.50 2.30 6.71
N PRO A 107 0.24 3.19 7.41
CA PRO A 107 0.16 3.28 8.86
C PRO A 107 -1.21 3.84 9.27
N GLY A 108 -1.51 3.80 10.57
CA GLY A 108 -2.75 4.38 11.11
C GLY A 108 -4.01 3.52 10.93
N GLY A 109 -4.08 2.64 9.93
CA GLY A 109 -5.14 1.63 9.83
C GLY A 109 -6.55 2.21 9.69
N ILE A 110 -7.53 1.64 10.39
CA ILE A 110 -8.92 2.11 10.33
C ILE A 110 -9.06 3.46 11.05
N GLU A 111 -8.24 3.71 12.06
CA GLU A 111 -8.24 4.92 12.85
C GLU A 111 -7.88 6.15 12.00
N GLU A 112 -6.93 6.01 11.06
CA GLU A 112 -6.60 7.05 10.08
C GLU A 112 -7.78 7.29 9.10
N ILE A 113 -8.44 6.23 8.63
CA ILE A 113 -9.67 6.34 7.81
C ILE A 113 -10.77 7.13 8.55
N LEU A 114 -11.01 6.79 9.82
CA LEU A 114 -12.02 7.45 10.64
C LEU A 114 -11.67 8.91 10.90
N HIS A 115 -10.39 9.23 11.10
CA HIS A 115 -9.92 10.61 11.24
C HIS A 115 -10.21 11.43 9.97
N HIS A 116 -9.95 10.88 8.78
CA HIS A 116 -10.25 11.56 7.51
C HIS A 116 -11.76 11.71 7.25
N LEU A 117 -12.54 10.70 7.61
CA LEU A 117 -14.01 10.72 7.54
C LEU A 117 -14.61 11.82 8.42
N GLN A 118 -14.07 12.00 9.63
CA GLN A 118 -14.53 13.04 10.56
C GLN A 118 -14.09 14.44 10.14
N GLY A 119 -12.95 14.55 9.43
CA GLY A 119 -12.41 15.81 8.91
C GLY A 119 -12.89 16.21 7.51
N ASN A 120 -13.92 15.56 6.95
CA ASN A 120 -14.47 15.85 5.61
C ASN A 120 -13.40 15.91 4.49
N GLY A 121 -12.37 15.08 4.59
CA GLY A 121 -11.28 15.03 3.61
C GLY A 121 -10.17 16.08 3.76
N GLU A 122 -10.30 17.08 4.64
CA GLU A 122 -9.25 18.11 4.85
C GLU A 122 -7.95 17.48 5.38
N ALA A 123 -8.07 16.45 6.20
CA ALA A 123 -6.93 15.75 6.77
C ALA A 123 -6.45 14.55 5.93
N ALA A 124 -6.98 14.28 4.73
CA ALA A 124 -6.81 13.01 3.97
C ALA A 124 -5.36 12.60 3.65
N TYR A 125 -4.39 13.49 3.87
CA TYR A 125 -2.96 13.26 3.65
C TYR A 125 -2.11 13.41 4.92
N GLU A 126 -2.75 13.66 6.07
CA GLU A 126 -2.08 13.67 7.37
C GLU A 126 -1.91 12.25 7.88
N ILE A 127 -0.69 11.90 8.30
CA ILE A 127 -0.45 10.59 8.91
C ILE A 127 -0.91 10.66 10.37
N TYR A 128 -2.00 9.94 10.66
CA TYR A 128 -2.53 9.79 12.01
C TYR A 128 -2.24 8.38 12.53
N TRP A 129 -1.12 8.24 13.25
CA TRP A 129 -0.75 6.95 13.82
C TRP A 129 -0.74 6.99 15.35
N GLN A 130 -1.79 6.44 15.96
CA GLN A 130 -1.79 6.11 17.38
C GLN A 130 -1.32 4.67 17.60
N SER A 131 -0.15 4.52 18.24
CA SER A 131 0.39 3.21 18.58
C SER A 131 -0.16 2.73 19.91
N HIS A 132 -0.73 1.52 19.94
CA HIS A 132 -1.09 0.85 21.19
C HIS A 132 0.12 0.32 21.97
N ASN A 133 1.28 0.14 21.31
CA ASN A 133 2.46 -0.53 21.87
C ASN A 133 3.73 0.32 21.82
N GLY A 134 3.62 1.65 21.66
CA GLY A 134 4.77 2.55 21.56
C GLY A 134 4.37 4.02 21.45
N LYS A 135 5.34 4.90 21.16
CA LYS A 135 5.04 6.32 20.89
C LYS A 135 4.41 6.42 19.50
N GLY A 136 3.13 6.78 19.44
CA GLY A 136 2.45 7.15 18.19
C GLY A 136 3.11 8.35 17.51
N ALA A 137 2.80 8.56 16.24
CA ALA A 137 3.21 9.71 15.47
C ALA A 137 1.95 10.39 14.95
N VAL A 138 1.70 11.59 15.43
CA VAL A 138 0.68 12.50 14.90
C VAL A 138 1.46 13.64 14.29
N ARG A 139 1.47 13.75 12.96
CA ARG A 139 2.00 14.92 12.27
C ARG A 139 0.83 15.67 11.65
N LYS A 140 0.58 16.85 12.23
CA LYS A 140 -0.17 17.94 11.58
C LYS A 140 0.67 18.54 10.47
#